data_AF-A0AAV0XNN1-F1
#
_entry.id   AF-A0AAV0XNN1-F1
#
_cell.length_a   1.000
_cell.length_b   1.000
_cell.length_c   1.000
_cell.angle_alpha   90.00
_cell.angle_beta   90.00
_cell.angle_gamma   90.00
#
_symmetry.space_group_name_H-M   'P 1'
#
loop_
_entity.id
_entity.type
_entity.pdbx_description
1 polymer ?
#
loop_
_entity_poly.entity_id
_entity_poly.type
_entity_poly.pdbx_seq_one_letter_code
_entity_poly.pdbx_strand_id
1 'polypeptide(L)'
;MVYQDHLTKFVVIKPLKTKTAEEVAYNLIDIFTLLGAPSILQSDNGREFSNQIVCNLKNYWPNLKIVHGKLRHSQSQGSVERANQDIQNMLMTWMRDNNTSKWSEGLKFIQLI
;
A
#
# COMPACT_ATOMS: atom_id res chain seq x y z
N MET A 1 -3.04 4.44 -1.21
CA MET A 1 -1.94 3.53 -0.86
C MET A 1 -2.37 2.12 -1.18
N VAL A 2 -1.48 1.34 -1.79
CA VAL A 2 -1.67 -0.10 -2.00
C VAL A 2 -0.52 -0.79 -1.27
N TYR A 3 -0.87 -1.64 -0.32
CA TYR A 3 0.07 -2.51 0.38
C TYR A 3 -0.20 -3.94 -0.07
N GLN A 4 0.83 -4.66 -0.48
CA GLN A 4 0.70 -6.06 -0.85
C GLN A 4 1.63 -6.89 0.03
N ASP A 5 1.07 -7.89 0.71
CA ASP A 5 1.90 -8.94 1.31
C ASP A 5 2.53 -9.78 0.19
N HIS A 6 3.86 -9.89 0.22
CA HIS A 6 4.59 -10.48 -0.90
C HIS A 6 4.36 -12.00 -0.99
N LEU A 7 4.12 -12.68 0.13
CA LEU A 7 3.96 -14.13 0.19
C LEU A 7 2.56 -14.56 -0.28
N THR A 8 1.53 -14.04 0.38
CA THR A 8 0.13 -14.40 0.16
C THR A 8 -0.50 -13.67 -1.03
N LYS A 9 0.15 -12.58 -1.49
CA LYS A 9 -0.40 -11.63 -2.48
C LYS A 9 -1.61 -10.85 -1.98
N PHE A 10 -1.98 -10.98 -0.70
CA PHE A 10 -3.08 -10.22 -0.11
C PHE A 10 -2.82 -8.73 -0.21
N VAL A 11 -3.81 -7.99 -0.69
CA VAL A 11 -3.71 -6.54 -0.94
C VAL A 11 -4.56 -5.79 0.06
N VAL A 12 -3.99 -4.76 0.69
CA VAL A 12 -4.72 -3.77 1.49
C VAL A 12 -4.72 -2.43 0.77
N ILE A 13 -5.91 -1.83 0.64
CA ILE A 13 -6.08 -0.56 -0.08
C ILE A 13 -6.54 0.49 0.92
N LYS A 14 -5.76 1.57 1.04
CA LYS A 14 -6.09 2.69 1.93
C LYS A 14 -6.18 3.97 1.12
N PRO A 15 -7.30 4.72 1.17
CA PRO A 15 -7.36 6.05 0.60
C PRO A 15 -6.40 6.96 1.37
N LEU A 16 -5.64 7.79 0.66
CA LEU A 16 -4.81 8.83 1.28
C LEU A 16 -5.33 10.20 0.84
N LYS A 17 -5.31 11.17 1.76
CA LYS A 17 -5.56 12.59 1.47
C LYS A 17 -4.30 13.28 0.96
N THR A 18 -3.14 12.88 1.46
CA THR A 18 -1.83 13.41 1.10
C THR A 18 -0.84 12.27 0.84
N LYS A 19 0.31 12.59 0.25
CA LYS A 19 1.42 11.63 0.06
C LYS A 19 2.54 11.86 1.07
N THR A 20 2.22 12.32 2.28
CA THR A 20 3.22 12.56 3.33
C THR A 20 3.65 11.24 3.98
N ALA A 21 4.91 11.19 4.45
CA ALA A 21 5.43 10.00 5.13
C ALA A 21 4.68 9.70 6.44
N GLU A 22 4.17 10.74 7.10
CA GLU A 22 3.37 10.63 8.33
C GLU A 22 2.04 9.91 8.07
N GLU A 23 1.27 10.35 7.06
CA GLU A 23 -0.01 9.71 6.74
C GLU A 23 0.17 8.26 6.29
N VAL A 24 1.22 7.98 5.52
CA VAL A 24 1.55 6.60 5.11
C VAL A 24 1.96 5.75 6.32
N ALA A 25 2.80 6.26 7.21
CA ALA A 25 3.17 5.54 8.43
C ALA A 25 1.95 5.23 9.30
N TYR A 26 1.04 6.19 9.47
CA TYR A 26 -0.22 5.97 10.21
C TYR A 26 -1.06 4.84 9.60
N ASN A 27 -1.23 4.83 8.28
CA ASN A 27 -1.96 3.75 7.60
C ASN A 27 -1.24 2.40 7.66
N LEU A 28 0.10 2.36 7.71
CA LEU A 28 0.87 1.13 7.87
C LEU A 28 0.71 0.55 9.29
N ILE A 29 0.58 1.39 10.33
CA ILE A 29 0.31 0.93 11.70
C ILE A 29 -1.00 0.13 11.74
N ASP A 30 -2.08 0.63 11.13
CA ASP A 30 -3.35 -0.10 11.02
C ASP A 30 -3.17 -1.48 10.38
N ILE A 31 -2.39 -1.55 9.31
CA ILE A 31 -2.16 -2.81 8.57
C ILE A 31 -1.34 -3.77 9.43
N PHE A 32 -0.26 -3.30 10.05
CA PHE A 32 0.66 -4.13 10.83
C PHE A 32 0.03 -4.63 12.12
N THR A 33 -0.86 -3.85 12.73
CA THR A 33 -1.61 -4.28 13.91
C THR A 33 -2.71 -5.28 13.58
N LEU A 34 -3.23 -5.28 12.35
CA LEU A 34 -4.23 -6.24 11.89
C LEU A 34 -3.63 -7.54 11.35
N LEU A 35 -2.58 -7.46 10.52
CA LEU A 35 -2.01 -8.59 9.78
C LEU A 35 -0.67 -9.07 10.33
N GLY A 36 -0.05 -8.29 11.22
CA GLY A 36 1.34 -8.45 11.63
C GLY A 36 2.29 -7.54 10.86
N ALA A 37 3.35 -7.08 11.54
CA ALA A 37 4.39 -6.29 10.90
C ALA A 37 5.38 -7.18 10.13
N PRO A 38 5.77 -6.82 8.89
CA PRO A 38 6.76 -7.56 8.15
C PRO A 38 8.17 -7.30 8.71
N SER A 39 9.10 -8.22 8.47
CA SER A 39 10.53 -7.95 8.74
C SER A 39 11.17 -7.04 7.68
N ILE A 40 10.62 -7.05 6.46
CA ILE A 40 11.11 -6.27 5.32
C ILE A 40 9.94 -5.50 4.71
N LEU A 41 10.06 -4.18 4.65
CA LEU A 41 9.15 -3.31 3.93
C LEU A 41 9.85 -2.85 2.64
N GLN A 42 9.17 -3.00 1.50
CA GLN A 42 9.64 -2.49 0.22
C GLN A 42 8.77 -1.30 -0.21
N SER A 43 9.43 -0.21 -0.60
CA SER A 43 8.78 1.00 -1.11
C SER A 43 9.37 1.36 -2.47
N ASP A 44 8.50 1.76 -3.39
CA ASP A 44 8.80 2.30 -4.71
C ASP A 44 9.00 3.82 -4.70
N ASN A 45 8.61 4.48 -3.61
CA ASN A 45 8.88 5.89 -3.40
C ASN A 45 10.36 6.12 -3.09
N GLY A 46 10.85 7.33 -3.39
CA GLY A 46 12.24 7.72 -3.21
C GLY A 46 12.81 7.35 -1.83
N ARG A 47 14.13 7.16 -1.77
CA ARG A 47 14.84 6.73 -0.56
C ARG A 47 14.53 7.59 0.65
N GLU A 48 14.47 8.90 0.46
CA GLU A 48 14.18 9.85 1.54
C GLU A 48 12.81 9.63 2.16
N PHE A 49 11.77 9.51 1.33
CA PHE A 49 10.40 9.24 1.78
C PHE A 49 10.30 7.92 2.56
N SER A 50 10.93 6.88 2.00
CA SER A 50 10.97 5.54 2.60
C SER A 50 11.65 5.58 3.99
N ASN A 51 12.77 6.28 4.11
CA ASN A 51 13.47 6.44 5.38
C ASN A 51 12.62 7.17 6.44
N GLN A 52 11.88 8.20 6.05
CA GLN A 52 10.98 8.92 6.98
C GLN A 52 9.90 7.99 7.55
N ILE A 53 9.28 7.15 6.71
CA ILE A 53 8.30 6.17 7.18
C ILE A 53 8.90 5.22 8.21
N VAL A 54 10.08 4.67 7.94
CA VAL A 54 10.73 3.75 8.89
C VAL A 54 11.08 4.44 10.19
N CYS A 55 11.61 5.67 10.15
CA CYS A 55 11.86 6.44 11.36
C CYS A 55 10.60 6.55 12.23
N ASN A 56 9.43 6.79 11.61
CA ASN A 56 8.15 6.87 12.32
C ASN A 56 7.71 5.51 12.91
N LEU A 57 8.06 4.39 12.27
CA LEU A 57 7.62 3.05 12.66
C LEU A 57 8.62 2.29 13.57
N LYS A 58 9.89 2.71 13.60
CA LYS A 58 10.98 1.98 14.26
C LYS A 58 10.81 1.86 15.77
N ASN A 59 10.14 2.83 16.40
CA ASN A 59 9.83 2.79 17.83
C ASN A 59 8.89 1.64 18.20
N TYR A 60 7.99 1.26 17.28
CA TYR A 60 7.03 0.17 17.48
C TYR A 60 7.59 -1.16 16.99
N TRP A 61 8.35 -1.16 15.89
CA TRP A 61 8.97 -2.36 15.31
C TRP A 61 10.47 -2.17 15.06
N PRO A 62 11.32 -2.38 16.09
CA PRO A 62 12.77 -2.18 15.99
C PRO A 62 13.45 -3.05 14.92
N ASN A 63 12.86 -4.20 14.62
CA ASN A 63 13.36 -5.17 13.63
C ASN A 63 12.92 -4.87 12.19
N LEU A 64 12.04 -3.88 11.99
CA LEU A 64 11.56 -3.49 10.66
C LEU A 64 12.71 -2.91 9.84
N LYS A 65 13.00 -3.53 8.70
CA LYS A 65 14.00 -3.04 7.75
C LYS A 65 13.31 -2.57 6.48
N ILE A 66 13.75 -1.44 5.93
CA ILE A 66 13.38 -1.08 4.55
C ILE A 66 14.39 -1.63 3.57
N VAL A 67 13.87 -2.25 2.52
CA VAL A 67 14.61 -2.53 1.30
C VAL A 67 14.06 -1.61 0.22
N HIS A 68 14.94 -0.80 -0.33
CA HIS A 68 14.59 0.00 -1.49
C HIS A 68 14.55 -0.93 -2.70
N GLY A 69 13.46 -0.90 -3.47
CA GLY A 69 13.43 -1.59 -4.74
C GLY A 69 14.61 -1.12 -5.60
N LYS A 70 15.37 -2.06 -6.17
CA LYS A 70 16.32 -1.70 -7.25
C LYS A 70 15.51 -1.09 -8.38
N LEU A 71 16.08 -0.09 -9.06
CA LEU A 71 15.44 0.65 -10.17
C LEU A 71 14.87 -0.25 -11.31
N ARG A 72 15.17 -1.55 -11.33
CA ARG A 72 14.76 -2.52 -12.37
C ARG A 72 14.74 -3.97 -11.84
N HIS A 73 13.88 -4.30 -10.87
CA HIS A 73 13.48 -5.71 -10.65
C HIS A 73 12.00 -5.88 -10.98
N SER A 74 11.76 -6.18 -12.27
CA SER A 74 10.46 -6.23 -12.94
C SER A 74 9.47 -7.26 -12.38
N GLN A 75 9.95 -8.31 -11.70
CA GLN A 75 9.05 -9.39 -11.26
C GLN A 75 8.23 -9.05 -10.00
N SER A 76 8.83 -8.46 -8.95
CA SER A 76 8.07 -8.11 -7.74
C SER A 76 7.24 -6.85 -7.94
N GLN A 77 7.73 -5.89 -8.72
CA GLN A 77 6.96 -4.70 -9.09
C GLN A 77 5.81 -5.02 -10.05
N GLY A 78 5.99 -5.94 -10.99
CA GLY A 78 4.92 -6.34 -11.92
C GLY A 78 3.71 -6.99 -11.23
N SER A 79 3.85 -7.54 -10.02
CA SER A 79 2.72 -8.01 -9.22
C SER A 79 1.89 -6.85 -8.68
N VAL A 80 2.56 -5.85 -8.11
CA VAL A 80 1.91 -4.65 -7.55
C VAL A 80 1.31 -3.79 -8.66
N GLU A 81 1.98 -3.66 -9.80
CA GLU A 81 1.47 -2.93 -10.97
C GLU A 81 0.19 -3.58 -11.52
N ARG A 82 0.15 -4.92 -11.62
CA ARG A 82 -1.08 -5.64 -12.00
C ARG A 82 -2.19 -5.42 -10.97
N ALA A 83 -1.89 -5.56 -9.68
CA ALA A 83 -2.87 -5.29 -8.63
C ALA A 83 -3.43 -3.86 -8.72
N ASN A 84 -2.58 -2.86 -8.97
CA ASN A 84 -3.00 -1.48 -9.17
C ASN A 84 -3.93 -1.32 -10.37
N GLN A 85 -3.64 -2.01 -11.48
CA GLN A 85 -4.49 -1.99 -12.67
C GLN A 85 -5.86 -2.61 -12.40
N ASP A 86 -5.91 -3.74 -11.69
CA ASP A 86 -7.14 -4.42 -11.31
C ASP A 86 -7.99 -3.53 -10.38
N ILE A 87 -7.36 -2.92 -9.36
CA ILE A 87 -8.01 -1.95 -8.46
C ILE A 87 -8.65 -0.80 -9.24
N GLN A 88 -7.93 -0.22 -10.20
CA GLN A 88 -8.45 0.88 -11.02
C GLN A 88 -9.67 0.44 -11.83
N ASN A 89 -9.60 -0.73 -12.48
CA ASN A 89 -10.70 -1.27 -13.28
C ASN A 89 -11.95 -1.56 -12.42
N MET A 90 -11.74 -2.14 -11.23
CA MET A 90 -12.83 -2.41 -10.28
C MET A 90 -13.46 -1.11 -9.75
N LEU A 91 -12.65 -0.10 -9.41
CA LEU A 91 -13.16 1.22 -9.00
C LEU A 91 -13.98 1.90 -10.10
N MET A 92 -13.47 1.90 -11.33
CA MET A 92 -14.17 2.50 -12.47
C MET A 92 -15.52 1.81 -12.69
N THR A 93 -15.56 0.49 -12.60
CA THR A 93 -16.79 -0.29 -12.73
C THR A 93 -17.76 0.03 -11.59
N TRP A 94 -17.30 0.01 -10.34
CA TRP A 94 -18.13 0.33 -9.18
C TRP A 94 -18.72 1.74 -9.25
N MET A 95 -17.91 2.74 -9.63
CA MET A 95 -18.36 4.13 -9.78
C MET A 95 -19.42 4.29 -10.87
N ARG A 96 -19.25 3.60 -12.00
CA ARG A 96 -20.22 3.59 -13.10
C ARG A 96 -21.54 2.97 -12.66
N ASP A 97 -21.49 1.82 -12.00
CA ASP A 97 -22.67 1.07 -11.61
C ASP A 97 -23.46 1.78 -10.49
N ASN A 98 -22.78 2.58 -9.66
CA ASN A 98 -23.39 3.37 -8.58
C ASN A 98 -23.65 4.85 -8.95
N ASN A 99 -23.37 5.26 -10.20
CA ASN A 99 -23.51 6.63 -10.70
C ASN A 99 -22.91 7.69 -9.74
N THR A 100 -21.70 7.46 -9.26
CA THR A 100 -21.05 8.31 -8.24
C THR A 100 -19.58 8.55 -8.57
N SER A 101 -19.07 9.72 -8.16
CA SER A 101 -17.64 10.06 -8.24
C SER A 101 -16.87 9.78 -6.95
N LYS A 102 -17.55 9.25 -5.91
CA LYS A 102 -16.98 8.99 -4.58
C LYS A 102 -16.15 7.70 -4.54
N TRP A 103 -15.08 7.65 -5.32
CA TRP A 103 -14.19 6.50 -5.45
C TRP A 103 -13.64 5.98 -4.11
N SER A 104 -13.42 6.86 -3.14
CA SER A 104 -12.86 6.51 -1.83
C SER A 104 -13.83 5.69 -0.98
N GLU A 105 -15.15 5.85 -1.16
CA GLU A 105 -16.17 4.97 -0.55
C GLU A 105 -16.16 3.59 -1.22
N GLY A 106 -15.97 3.56 -2.54
CA GLY A 106 -15.89 2.35 -3.37
C GLY A 106 -14.79 1.38 -2.94
N LEU A 107 -13.68 1.88 -2.40
CA LEU A 107 -12.55 1.06 -1.94
C LEU A 107 -12.95 -0.06 -0.97
N LYS A 108 -13.93 0.20 -0.09
CA LYS A 108 -14.40 -0.79 0.88
C LYS A 108 -15.07 -2.01 0.21
N PHE A 109 -15.65 -1.80 -0.95
CA PHE A 109 -16.37 -2.82 -1.71
C PHE A 109 -15.47 -3.63 -2.63
N ILE A 110 -14.26 -3.13 -2.92
CA ILE A 110 -13.28 -3.77 -3.81
C ILE A 110 -12.02 -4.25 -3.08
N GLN A 111 -12.04 -4.23 -1.74
CA GLN A 111 -10.89 -4.55 -0.88
C GLN A 111 -10.46 -6.03 -1.00
N LEU A 112 -11.37 -6.93 -1.34
CA LEU A 112 -11.09 -8.34 -1.56
C LEU A 112 -11.01 -8.56 -3.08
N ILE A 113 -9.78 -8.65 -3.58
CA ILE A 113 -9.42 -8.97 -4.98
C ILE A 113 -8.84 -10.38 -4.99
#